data_AF-A0A7S3LZ73-F1
#
_entry.id   AF-A0A7S3LZ73-F1
#
_cell.length_a   1.000
_cell.length_b   1.000
_cell.length_c   1.000
_cell.angle_alpha   90.00
_cell.angle_beta   90.00
_cell.angle_gamma   90.00
#
_symmetry.space_group_name_H-M   'P 1'
#
loop_
_entity.id
_entity.type
_entity.pdbx_description
1 polymer ?
#
loop_
_entity_poly.entity_id
_entity_poly.type
_entity_poly.pdbx_seq_one_letter_code
_entity_poly.pdbx_strand_id
1 'polypeptide(L)'
;LVKDWKISLLRCPMGVEAGGYLQKPRAEQRRITRVVDVAIRLGIYVIIDWHDHNATAHSKKATEFFDHMSKTYGKYPNVFFEVYNEPIQQLWATEIRPYCQSVVETVRKHTDNLLICGTRKWSQEVDEASLQPVKGKNVAYTLHFYAQSHKEELRVKARTAMANGVAIFVTEWGTCRADGNGTVDVLETKKWMEFLEEYNISDANWAISDKSEACSALQPKASVRGHWPVSHRKKHSHSTNSRLFAHHGGHHG
;
A
#
# COMPACT_ATOMS: atom_id res chain seq x y z
N LEU A 1 -11.27 11.12 -7.95
CA LEU A 1 -10.54 10.76 -6.71
C LEU A 1 -10.10 12.01 -5.96
N VAL A 2 -9.10 12.78 -6.40
CA VAL A 2 -8.64 13.98 -5.65
C VAL A 2 -9.76 14.99 -5.39
N LYS A 3 -10.53 15.40 -6.41
CA LYS A 3 -11.60 16.40 -6.23
C LYS A 3 -12.80 15.90 -5.44
N ASP A 4 -13.27 14.69 -5.76
CA ASP A 4 -14.55 14.17 -5.28
C ASP A 4 -14.42 13.36 -3.99
N TRP A 5 -13.31 12.63 -3.84
CA TRP A 5 -13.03 11.75 -2.70
C TRP A 5 -11.98 12.36 -1.77
N LYS A 6 -11.26 13.43 -2.17
CA LYS A 6 -10.25 14.12 -1.36
C LYS A 6 -9.06 13.27 -0.93
N ILE A 7 -8.65 12.31 -1.77
CA ILE A 7 -7.41 11.57 -1.51
C ILE A 7 -6.19 12.48 -1.53
N SER A 8 -5.29 12.27 -0.57
CA SER A 8 -3.93 12.83 -0.54
C SER A 8 -2.86 11.81 -0.95
N LEU A 9 -3.24 10.54 -1.11
CA LEU A 9 -2.38 9.41 -1.46
C LEU A 9 -3.09 8.49 -2.47
N LEU A 10 -2.35 7.99 -3.45
CA LEU A 10 -2.80 6.94 -4.37
C LEU A 10 -1.81 5.77 -4.38
N ARG A 11 -2.28 4.54 -4.12
CA ARG A 11 -1.47 3.34 -4.33
C ARG A 11 -1.65 2.81 -5.76
N CYS A 12 -0.54 2.46 -6.41
CA CYS A 12 -0.53 1.90 -7.76
C CYS A 12 0.05 0.48 -7.75
N PRO A 13 -0.79 -0.56 -7.54
CA PRO A 13 -0.35 -1.95 -7.56
C PRO A 13 0.02 -2.40 -8.97
N MET A 14 1.32 -2.61 -9.22
CA MET A 14 1.81 -3.15 -10.48
C MET A 14 1.97 -4.66 -10.36
N GLY A 15 1.03 -5.42 -10.93
CA GLY A 15 1.13 -6.88 -10.98
C GLY A 15 2.46 -7.32 -11.62
N VAL A 16 3.15 -8.26 -10.97
CA VAL A 16 4.48 -8.73 -11.39
C VAL A 16 4.38 -10.07 -12.12
N GLU A 17 3.71 -11.04 -11.51
CA GLU A 17 3.40 -12.34 -12.08
C GLU A 17 2.06 -12.34 -12.85
N ALA A 18 1.54 -13.52 -13.21
CA ALA A 18 0.17 -13.71 -13.74
C ALA A 18 -0.26 -12.76 -14.88
N GLY A 19 0.63 -12.53 -15.85
CA GLY A 19 0.41 -11.63 -16.98
C GLY A 19 0.92 -10.19 -16.78
N GLY A 20 1.58 -9.93 -15.65
CA GLY A 20 2.12 -8.64 -15.21
C GLY A 20 3.52 -8.31 -15.75
N TYR A 21 4.29 -7.57 -14.95
CA TYR A 21 5.56 -6.95 -15.36
C TYR A 21 6.58 -7.96 -15.90
N LEU A 22 6.65 -9.19 -15.37
CA LEU A 22 7.59 -10.21 -15.86
C LEU A 22 7.30 -10.62 -17.31
N GLN A 23 6.04 -10.64 -17.74
CA GLN A 23 5.69 -10.95 -19.13
C GLN A 23 5.49 -9.70 -20.00
N LYS A 24 5.07 -8.58 -19.41
CA LYS A 24 4.68 -7.35 -20.13
C LYS A 24 5.35 -6.09 -19.55
N PRO A 25 6.69 -6.07 -19.41
CA PRO A 25 7.39 -5.02 -18.65
C PRO A 25 7.12 -3.62 -19.20
N ARG A 26 7.15 -3.44 -20.53
CA ARG A 26 6.87 -2.16 -21.17
C ARG A 26 5.43 -1.68 -20.97
N ALA A 27 4.46 -2.61 -20.92
CA ALA A 27 3.06 -2.24 -20.77
C ALA A 27 2.74 -1.83 -19.33
N GLU A 28 3.20 -2.62 -18.36
CA GLU A 28 3.01 -2.32 -16.94
C GLU A 28 3.79 -1.06 -16.53
N GLN A 29 5.03 -0.89 -17.01
CA GLN A 29 5.80 0.33 -16.77
C GLN A 29 5.09 1.58 -17.29
N ARG A 30 4.51 1.55 -18.50
CA ARG A 30 3.74 2.69 -19.03
C ARG A 30 2.48 3.00 -18.22
N ARG A 31 1.84 1.97 -17.63
CA ARG A 31 0.66 2.17 -16.79
C ARG A 31 1.03 2.86 -15.49
N ILE A 32 2.05 2.36 -14.78
CA ILE A 32 2.46 2.92 -13.50
C ILE A 32 3.04 4.33 -13.66
N THR A 33 3.88 4.60 -14.67
CA THR A 33 4.44 5.93 -14.90
C THR A 33 3.35 6.96 -15.17
N ARG A 34 2.32 6.61 -15.95
CA ARG A 34 1.17 7.48 -16.19
C ARG A 34 0.44 7.86 -14.90
N VAL A 35 0.27 6.91 -13.98
CA VAL A 35 -0.37 7.16 -12.68
C VAL A 35 0.50 8.07 -11.81
N VAL A 36 1.81 7.79 -11.75
CA VAL A 36 2.79 8.58 -10.99
C VAL A 36 2.85 10.03 -11.50
N ASP A 37 2.94 10.24 -12.82
CA ASP A 37 2.99 11.56 -13.44
C ASP A 37 1.72 12.39 -13.13
N VAL A 38 0.56 11.73 -13.08
CA VAL A 38 -0.71 12.38 -12.74
C VAL A 38 -0.76 12.71 -11.25
N ALA A 39 -0.32 11.82 -10.37
CA ALA A 39 -0.28 12.07 -8.93
C ALA A 39 0.62 13.26 -8.58
N ILE A 40 1.83 13.32 -9.15
CA ILE A 40 2.76 14.45 -9.00
C ILE A 40 2.11 15.75 -9.46
N ARG A 41 1.49 15.76 -10.64
CA ARG A 41 0.83 16.95 -11.20
C ARG A 41 -0.35 17.43 -10.36
N LEU A 42 -1.05 16.51 -9.72
CA LEU A 42 -2.18 16.83 -8.83
C LEU A 42 -1.72 17.16 -7.40
N GLY A 43 -0.42 17.09 -7.10
CA GLY A 43 0.15 17.43 -5.80
C GLY A 43 -0.19 16.42 -4.70
N ILE A 44 -0.49 15.17 -5.04
CA ILE A 44 -0.76 14.10 -4.07
C ILE A 44 0.40 13.11 -4.00
N TYR A 45 0.49 12.34 -2.92
CA TYR A 45 1.45 11.25 -2.80
C TYR A 45 1.03 10.05 -3.66
N VAL A 46 2.01 9.23 -4.06
CA VAL A 46 1.80 7.99 -4.81
C VAL A 46 2.73 6.89 -4.33
N ILE A 47 2.18 5.70 -4.10
CA ILE A 47 2.96 4.49 -3.85
C ILE A 47 3.12 3.72 -5.15
N ILE A 48 4.38 3.51 -5.54
CA ILE A 48 4.76 2.55 -6.58
C ILE A 48 4.89 1.19 -5.89
N ASP A 49 3.93 0.30 -6.15
CA ASP A 49 3.85 -1.01 -5.50
C ASP A 49 4.30 -2.14 -6.44
N TRP A 50 5.36 -2.86 -6.05
CA TRP A 50 5.76 -4.13 -6.64
C TRP A 50 4.84 -5.24 -6.12
N HIS A 51 3.73 -5.40 -6.83
CA HIS A 51 2.61 -6.24 -6.41
C HIS A 51 2.87 -7.72 -6.71
N ASP A 52 3.60 -8.36 -5.79
CA ASP A 52 4.12 -9.72 -5.89
C ASP A 52 3.99 -10.47 -4.55
N HIS A 53 3.91 -11.80 -4.63
CA HIS A 53 3.94 -12.74 -3.52
C HIS A 53 5.27 -13.53 -3.44
N ASN A 54 6.13 -13.35 -4.44
CA ASN A 54 7.35 -14.12 -4.63
C ASN A 54 8.53 -13.23 -5.09
N ALA A 55 8.57 -11.97 -4.65
CA ALA A 55 9.55 -10.98 -5.11
C ALA A 55 11.01 -11.41 -4.89
N THR A 56 11.28 -12.24 -3.88
CA THR A 56 12.61 -12.80 -3.62
C THR A 56 13.12 -13.66 -4.78
N ALA A 57 12.24 -14.39 -5.48
CA ALA A 57 12.58 -15.13 -6.71
C ALA A 57 12.87 -14.20 -7.90
N HIS A 58 12.42 -12.94 -7.83
CA HIS A 58 12.55 -11.93 -8.89
C HIS A 58 13.45 -10.77 -8.48
N SER A 59 14.32 -10.96 -7.47
CA SER A 59 15.14 -9.90 -6.85
C SER A 59 15.85 -9.01 -7.87
N LYS A 60 16.49 -9.60 -8.88
CA LYS A 60 17.18 -8.84 -9.93
C LYS A 60 16.24 -7.92 -10.71
N LYS A 61 15.04 -8.40 -11.06
CA LYS A 61 14.04 -7.63 -11.81
C LYS A 61 13.43 -6.51 -10.99
N ALA A 62 13.15 -6.77 -9.72
CA ALA A 62 12.69 -5.74 -8.80
C ALA A 62 13.74 -4.63 -8.63
N THR A 63 15.00 -5.01 -8.40
CA THR A 63 16.11 -4.04 -8.27
C THR A 63 16.32 -3.21 -9.54
N GLU A 64 16.30 -3.84 -10.73
CA GLU A 64 16.36 -3.11 -12.01
C GLU A 64 15.20 -2.11 -12.16
N PHE A 65 13.98 -2.52 -11.78
CA PHE A 65 12.80 -1.65 -11.83
C PHE A 65 12.92 -0.48 -10.86
N PHE A 66 13.27 -0.73 -9.59
CA PHE A 66 13.37 0.31 -8.58
C PHE A 66 14.56 1.24 -8.79
N ASP A 67 15.68 0.78 -9.37
CA ASP A 67 16.77 1.67 -9.83
C ASP A 67 16.24 2.65 -10.87
N HIS A 68 15.52 2.16 -11.88
CA HIS A 68 14.94 3.00 -12.91
C HIS A 68 13.90 3.99 -12.36
N MET A 69 12.97 3.52 -11.53
CA MET A 69 11.90 4.36 -10.98
C MET A 69 12.45 5.41 -10.01
N SER A 70 13.41 5.05 -9.15
CA SER A 70 14.04 6.00 -8.22
C SER A 70 14.92 7.02 -8.94
N LYS A 71 15.65 6.63 -10.00
CA LYS A 71 16.37 7.59 -10.84
C LYS A 71 15.45 8.58 -11.54
N THR A 72 14.28 8.11 -11.99
CA THR A 72 13.32 8.94 -12.75
C THR A 72 12.52 9.87 -11.82
N TYR A 73 12.06 9.33 -10.69
CA TYR A 73 11.07 9.97 -9.83
C TYR A 73 11.59 10.38 -8.45
N GLY A 74 12.82 10.01 -8.09
CA GLY A 74 13.37 10.24 -6.75
C GLY A 74 13.53 11.71 -6.35
N LYS A 75 13.49 12.62 -7.32
CA LYS A 75 13.46 14.07 -7.07
C LYS A 75 12.10 14.62 -6.65
N TYR A 76 11.03 13.82 -6.75
CA TYR A 76 9.68 14.23 -6.36
C TYR A 76 9.34 13.67 -4.98
N PRO A 77 9.03 14.51 -3.98
CA PRO A 77 8.71 14.05 -2.63
C PRO A 77 7.40 13.26 -2.56
N ASN A 78 6.58 13.37 -3.61
CA ASN A 78 5.31 12.65 -3.76
C ASN A 78 5.46 11.12 -3.80
N VAL A 79 6.63 10.60 -4.16
CA VAL A 79 6.78 9.20 -4.60
C VAL A 79 7.31 8.32 -3.47
N PHE A 80 6.53 7.31 -3.11
CA PHE A 80 6.94 6.25 -2.18
C PHE A 80 7.12 4.92 -2.92
N PHE A 81 7.99 4.06 -2.40
CA PHE A 81 8.33 2.78 -3.02
C PHE A 81 7.93 1.63 -2.09
N GLU A 82 6.86 0.91 -2.44
CA GLU A 82 6.49 -0.34 -1.77
C GLU A 82 7.16 -1.50 -2.50
N VAL A 83 8.20 -2.06 -1.88
CA VAL A 83 9.16 -2.94 -2.59
C VAL A 83 8.72 -4.39 -2.66
N TYR A 84 7.75 -4.78 -1.83
CA TYR A 84 7.20 -6.12 -1.80
C TYR A 84 5.80 -6.06 -1.17
N ASN A 85 4.76 -6.32 -1.96
CA ASN A 85 3.38 -6.32 -1.49
C ASN A 85 3.12 -7.32 -0.34
N GLU A 86 3.17 -8.62 -0.63
CA GLU A 86 2.69 -9.64 0.31
C GLU A 86 3.54 -10.91 0.27
N PRO A 87 4.70 -10.93 0.95
CA PRO A 87 5.44 -12.15 1.22
C PRO A 87 4.55 -13.18 1.92
N ILE A 88 4.60 -14.44 1.49
CA ILE A 88 3.76 -15.51 2.03
C ILE A 88 4.53 -16.31 3.09
N GLN A 89 5.37 -17.25 2.65
CA GLN A 89 6.07 -18.21 3.51
C GLN A 89 7.56 -17.86 3.68
N GLN A 90 8.08 -16.93 2.88
CA GLN A 90 9.49 -16.55 2.89
C GLN A 90 9.89 -16.03 4.28
N LEU A 91 11.02 -16.50 4.79
CA LEU A 91 11.49 -16.13 6.14
C LEU A 91 12.01 -14.70 6.16
N TRP A 92 11.68 -13.94 7.22
CA TRP A 92 12.12 -12.55 7.33
C TRP A 92 13.65 -12.43 7.25
N ALA A 93 14.36 -13.16 8.12
CA ALA A 93 15.80 -12.99 8.32
C ALA A 93 16.64 -13.37 7.09
N THR A 94 16.25 -14.42 6.36
CA THR A 94 17.07 -15.02 5.30
C THR A 94 16.61 -14.68 3.88
N GLU A 95 15.36 -14.22 3.71
CA GLU A 95 14.80 -13.98 2.38
C GLU A 95 14.25 -12.56 2.24
N ILE A 96 13.25 -12.18 3.04
CA ILE A 96 12.54 -10.90 2.85
C ILE A 96 13.46 -9.71 3.19
N ARG A 97 14.14 -9.75 4.34
CA ARG A 97 15.02 -8.66 4.79
C ARG A 97 16.21 -8.45 3.85
N PRO A 98 16.98 -9.48 3.43
CA PRO A 98 18.04 -9.31 2.43
C PRO A 98 17.54 -8.75 1.10
N TYR A 99 16.36 -9.20 0.62
CA TYR A 99 15.72 -8.65 -0.58
C TYR A 99 15.45 -7.15 -0.40
N CYS A 100 14.74 -6.77 0.68
CA CYS A 100 14.39 -5.38 0.95
C CYS A 100 15.64 -4.51 1.10
N GLN A 101 16.67 -5.01 1.80
CA GLN A 101 17.96 -4.33 1.96
C GLN A 101 18.61 -4.02 0.61
N SER A 102 18.61 -4.97 -0.34
CA SER A 102 19.19 -4.78 -1.67
C SER A 102 18.45 -3.71 -2.50
N VAL A 103 17.11 -3.65 -2.38
CA VAL A 103 16.31 -2.64 -3.06
C VAL A 103 16.49 -1.27 -2.40
N VAL A 104 16.55 -1.22 -1.08
CA VAL A 104 16.82 0.01 -0.31
C VAL A 104 18.16 0.62 -0.71
N GLU A 105 19.22 -0.18 -0.73
CA GLU A 105 20.56 0.28 -1.15
C GLU A 105 20.59 0.78 -2.59
N THR A 106 19.75 0.21 -3.45
CA THR A 106 19.62 0.64 -4.84
C THR A 106 18.90 1.97 -4.96
N VAL A 107 17.74 2.11 -4.31
CA VAL A 107 16.95 3.36 -4.33
C VAL A 107 17.70 4.52 -3.66
N ARG A 108 18.46 4.25 -2.60
CA ARG A 108 19.26 5.26 -1.87
C ARG A 108 20.42 5.85 -2.67
N LYS A 109 20.75 5.28 -3.84
CA LYS A 109 21.67 5.94 -4.80
C LYS A 109 21.06 7.20 -5.42
N HIS A 110 19.73 7.32 -5.42
CA HIS A 110 19.01 8.36 -6.16
C HIS A 110 18.11 9.25 -5.28
N THR A 111 17.64 8.76 -4.13
CA THR A 111 16.68 9.49 -3.29
C THR A 111 16.57 8.97 -1.85
N ASP A 112 16.13 9.85 -0.95
CA ASP A 112 15.76 9.55 0.44
C ASP A 112 14.25 9.33 0.64
N ASN A 113 13.46 9.27 -0.43
CA ASN A 113 12.02 9.00 -0.38
C ASN A 113 11.68 7.72 0.41
N LEU A 114 10.46 7.67 0.97
CA LEU A 114 9.98 6.56 1.79
C LEU A 114 10.01 5.23 1.02
N LEU A 115 10.65 4.23 1.63
CA LEU A 115 10.60 2.83 1.22
C LEU A 115 9.71 2.06 2.20
N ILE A 116 8.84 1.20 1.68
CA ILE A 116 7.89 0.41 2.46
C ILE A 116 8.15 -1.06 2.15
N CYS A 117 8.52 -1.83 3.18
CA CYS A 117 8.93 -3.23 3.06
C CYS A 117 7.80 -4.16 3.53
N GLY A 118 7.35 -5.05 2.65
CA GLY A 118 6.42 -6.13 2.97
C GLY A 118 6.94 -7.02 4.09
N THR A 119 6.02 -7.57 4.88
CA THR A 119 6.35 -8.49 5.98
C THR A 119 5.75 -9.87 5.73
N ARG A 120 6.22 -10.90 6.45
CA ARG A 120 5.78 -12.28 6.21
C ARG A 120 4.27 -12.43 6.44
N LYS A 121 3.69 -13.48 5.85
CA LYS A 121 2.29 -13.88 6.01
C LYS A 121 1.31 -12.81 5.51
N TRP A 122 1.43 -12.44 4.23
CA TRP A 122 0.64 -11.39 3.59
C TRP A 122 0.74 -10.05 4.33
N SER A 123 1.98 -9.65 4.65
CA SER A 123 2.27 -8.41 5.37
C SER A 123 1.57 -8.29 6.73
N GLN A 124 1.65 -9.33 7.56
CA GLN A 124 1.06 -9.35 8.91
C GLN A 124 2.10 -9.44 10.04
N GLU A 125 3.27 -10.01 9.77
CA GLU A 125 4.33 -10.27 10.77
C GLU A 125 5.26 -9.05 10.94
N VAL A 126 4.69 -7.88 11.20
CA VAL A 126 5.43 -6.63 11.45
C VAL A 126 6.23 -6.66 12.75
N ASP A 127 5.74 -7.41 13.74
CA ASP A 127 6.42 -7.67 15.00
C ASP A 127 7.71 -8.48 14.79
N GLU A 128 7.68 -9.52 13.95
CA GLU A 128 8.89 -10.25 13.52
C GLU A 128 9.90 -9.30 12.84
N ALA A 129 9.43 -8.50 11.89
CA ALA A 129 10.28 -7.59 11.13
C ALA A 129 10.98 -6.55 12.02
N SER A 130 10.27 -6.06 13.04
CA SER A 130 10.75 -5.05 13.97
C SER A 130 11.94 -5.49 14.83
N LEU A 131 12.15 -6.80 15.03
CA LEU A 131 13.29 -7.33 15.79
C LEU A 131 14.60 -7.24 15.02
N GLN A 132 14.53 -7.27 13.69
CA GLN A 132 15.68 -7.20 12.81
C GLN A 132 15.38 -6.26 11.64
N PRO A 133 15.30 -4.94 11.88
CA PRO A 133 14.91 -4.00 10.85
C PRO A 133 15.91 -4.00 9.67
N VAL A 134 15.39 -3.64 8.50
CA VAL A 134 16.18 -3.25 7.33
C VAL A 134 16.95 -1.98 7.68
N LYS A 135 18.24 -1.93 7.33
CA LYS A 135 19.09 -0.78 7.62
C LYS A 135 18.89 0.30 6.56
N GLY A 136 18.58 1.51 7.00
CA GLY A 136 18.43 2.67 6.15
C GLY A 136 17.59 3.76 6.81
N LYS A 137 17.64 4.97 6.25
CA LYS A 137 16.73 6.06 6.63
C LYS A 137 15.40 5.90 5.89
N ASN A 138 14.32 6.43 6.45
CA ASN A 138 13.00 6.50 5.81
C ASN A 138 12.53 5.14 5.27
N VAL A 139 12.58 4.12 6.14
CA VAL A 139 12.05 2.77 5.86
C VAL A 139 10.88 2.51 6.81
N ALA A 140 9.73 2.13 6.24
CA ALA A 140 8.56 1.67 6.96
C ALA A 140 8.26 0.19 6.60
N TYR A 141 7.38 -0.44 7.38
CA TYR A 141 6.99 -1.83 7.22
C TYR A 141 5.50 -1.93 6.92
N THR A 142 5.17 -2.77 5.95
CA THR A 142 3.80 -2.97 5.50
C THR A 142 3.01 -3.78 6.53
N LEU A 143 1.81 -3.29 6.86
CA LEU A 143 0.77 -4.05 7.56
C LEU A 143 -0.49 -4.10 6.70
N HIS A 144 -0.96 -5.29 6.35
CA HIS A 144 -2.25 -5.45 5.66
C HIS A 144 -3.30 -6.07 6.57
N PHE A 145 -4.54 -5.60 6.46
CA PHE A 145 -5.66 -6.19 7.18
C PHE A 145 -6.95 -6.22 6.35
N TYR A 146 -7.81 -7.16 6.69
CA TYR A 146 -9.14 -7.30 6.11
C TYR A 146 -10.09 -7.48 7.27
N ALA A 147 -10.98 -6.52 7.50
CA ALA A 147 -11.65 -6.32 8.78
C ALA A 147 -12.47 -7.54 9.26
N GLN A 148 -12.98 -8.36 8.34
CA GLN A 148 -13.70 -9.58 8.74
C GLN A 148 -12.74 -10.69 9.22
N SER A 149 -11.51 -10.72 8.70
CA SER A 149 -10.50 -11.75 8.97
C SER A 149 -9.55 -11.40 10.12
N HIS A 150 -9.21 -10.12 10.26
CA HIS A 150 -8.13 -9.66 11.13
C HIS A 150 -8.65 -8.62 12.12
N LYS A 151 -8.37 -8.82 13.40
CA LYS A 151 -8.94 -8.03 14.51
C LYS A 151 -7.85 -7.57 15.47
N GLU A 152 -8.07 -7.72 16.77
CA GLU A 152 -7.21 -7.22 17.82
C GLU A 152 -5.83 -7.88 17.83
N GLU A 153 -5.76 -9.16 17.49
CA GLU A 153 -4.51 -9.91 17.43
C GLU A 153 -3.49 -9.28 16.49
N LEU A 154 -3.95 -8.68 15.37
CA LEU A 154 -3.07 -8.02 14.42
C LEU A 154 -2.73 -6.60 14.85
N ARG A 155 -3.64 -5.88 15.52
CA ARG A 155 -3.32 -4.57 16.14
C ARG A 155 -2.28 -4.69 17.26
N VAL A 156 -2.29 -5.79 18.02
CA VAL A 156 -1.24 -6.09 19.01
C VAL A 156 0.13 -6.15 18.33
N LYS A 157 0.26 -6.86 17.19
CA LYS A 157 1.53 -6.93 16.44
C LYS A 157 2.01 -5.57 15.98
N ALA A 158 1.09 -4.75 15.48
CA ALA A 158 1.40 -3.38 15.06
C ALA A 158 1.94 -2.54 16.24
N ARG A 159 1.30 -2.60 17.41
CA ARG A 159 1.80 -1.91 18.61
C ARG A 159 3.16 -2.41 19.06
N THR A 160 3.39 -3.73 19.04
CA THR A 160 4.70 -4.32 19.37
C THR A 160 5.79 -3.79 18.43
N ALA A 161 5.52 -3.77 17.12
CA ALA A 161 6.48 -3.28 16.14
C ALA A 161 6.79 -1.79 16.33
N MET A 162 5.78 -0.95 16.54
CA MET A 162 5.99 0.48 16.83
C MET A 162 6.74 0.70 18.16
N ALA A 163 6.46 -0.11 19.19
CA ALA A 163 7.20 -0.06 20.46
C ALA A 163 8.67 -0.46 20.30
N ASN A 164 8.98 -1.34 19.35
CA ASN A 164 10.36 -1.67 18.94
C ASN A 164 11.02 -0.57 18.08
N GLY A 165 10.31 0.51 17.77
CA GLY A 165 10.85 1.70 17.12
C GLY A 165 10.75 1.72 15.59
N VAL A 166 9.99 0.81 14.97
CA VAL A 166 9.78 0.83 13.51
C VAL A 166 8.52 1.57 13.11
N ALA A 167 8.55 2.22 11.94
CA ALA A 167 7.38 2.86 11.35
C ALA A 167 6.52 1.83 10.60
N ILE A 168 5.19 1.92 10.73
CA ILE A 168 4.23 1.08 10.01
C ILE A 168 3.50 1.92 8.95
N PHE A 169 3.20 1.29 7.82
CA PHE A 169 2.31 1.84 6.79
C PHE A 169 1.30 0.77 6.37
N VAL A 170 0.00 1.09 6.37
CA VAL A 170 -1.04 0.18 5.87
C VAL A 170 -1.28 0.43 4.38
N THR A 171 -0.41 -0.10 3.52
CA THR A 171 -0.51 0.13 2.07
C THR A 171 -1.73 -0.57 1.45
N GLU A 172 -2.30 -1.57 2.12
CA GLU A 172 -3.54 -2.22 1.71
C GLU A 172 -4.43 -2.58 2.90
N TRP A 173 -5.72 -2.28 2.80
CA TRP A 173 -6.73 -2.85 3.69
C TRP A 173 -8.11 -2.97 3.06
N GLY A 174 -8.88 -3.97 3.52
CA GLY A 174 -10.24 -4.24 3.06
C GLY A 174 -11.28 -4.25 4.19
N THR A 175 -12.53 -3.91 3.85
CA THR A 175 -13.66 -3.95 4.79
C THR A 175 -14.29 -5.34 4.93
N CYS A 176 -13.84 -6.30 4.11
CA CYS A 176 -14.42 -7.62 3.93
C CYS A 176 -13.46 -8.71 4.44
N ARG A 177 -13.64 -9.97 4.02
CA ARG A 177 -12.72 -11.08 4.31
C ARG A 177 -11.46 -10.98 3.46
N ALA A 178 -10.37 -11.61 3.92
CA ALA A 178 -9.07 -11.62 3.24
C ALA A 178 -9.06 -12.19 1.81
N ASP A 179 -10.10 -12.89 1.37
CA ASP A 179 -10.25 -13.32 -0.03
C ASP A 179 -10.92 -12.26 -0.92
N GLY A 180 -11.07 -11.03 -0.43
CA GLY A 180 -11.67 -9.89 -1.14
C GLY A 180 -13.20 -9.93 -1.22
N ASN A 181 -13.84 -10.92 -0.59
CA ASN A 181 -15.27 -11.16 -0.71
C ASN A 181 -15.95 -11.37 0.67
N GLY A 182 -17.20 -11.84 0.65
CA GLY A 182 -17.99 -12.07 1.85
C GLY A 182 -18.81 -10.84 2.25
N THR A 183 -18.91 -10.59 3.54
CA THR A 183 -19.71 -9.49 4.09
C THR A 183 -18.79 -8.39 4.62
N VAL A 184 -19.21 -7.14 4.46
CA VAL A 184 -18.52 -5.99 5.06
C VAL A 184 -18.67 -6.04 6.58
N ASP A 185 -17.57 -5.97 7.32
CA ASP A 185 -17.56 -5.83 8.78
C ASP A 185 -17.34 -4.36 9.17
N VAL A 186 -18.43 -3.61 9.28
CA VAL A 186 -18.39 -2.16 9.56
C VAL A 186 -17.85 -1.87 10.96
N LEU A 187 -18.20 -2.69 11.95
CA LEU A 187 -17.80 -2.47 13.34
C LEU A 187 -16.31 -2.70 13.52
N GLU A 188 -15.77 -3.78 12.94
CA GLU A 188 -14.34 -4.04 13.02
C GLU A 188 -13.54 -3.06 12.15
N THR A 189 -14.07 -2.67 10.98
CA THR A 189 -13.48 -1.58 10.19
C THR A 189 -13.35 -0.30 11.01
N LYS A 190 -14.40 0.08 11.77
CA LYS A 190 -14.35 1.28 12.62
C LYS A 190 -13.22 1.22 13.64
N LYS A 191 -13.03 0.08 14.33
CA LYS A 191 -11.93 -0.08 15.30
C LYS A 191 -10.55 0.02 14.66
N TRP A 192 -10.39 -0.58 13.48
CA TRP A 192 -9.15 -0.45 12.71
C TRP A 192 -8.87 1.01 12.38
N MET A 193 -9.88 1.71 11.87
CA MET A 193 -9.76 3.13 11.56
C MET A 193 -9.37 3.93 12.81
N GLU A 194 -10.06 3.78 13.94
CA GLU A 194 -9.71 4.44 15.21
C GLU A 194 -8.25 4.16 15.63
N PHE A 195 -7.79 2.91 15.50
CA PHE A 195 -6.41 2.54 15.76
C PHE A 195 -5.40 3.23 14.82
N LEU A 196 -5.66 3.31 13.52
CA LEU A 196 -4.75 3.99 12.58
C LEU A 196 -4.66 5.49 12.88
N GLU A 197 -5.75 6.11 13.28
CA GLU A 197 -5.79 7.52 13.68
C GLU A 197 -5.02 7.76 14.98
N GLU A 198 -5.26 6.94 16.01
CA GLU A 198 -4.56 7.02 17.30
C GLU A 198 -3.03 6.98 17.14
N TYR A 199 -2.53 6.13 16.25
CA TYR A 199 -1.11 5.94 16.01
C TYR A 199 -0.56 6.70 14.80
N ASN A 200 -1.36 7.56 14.15
CA ASN A 200 -1.00 8.32 12.95
C ASN A 200 -0.44 7.44 11.80
N ILE A 201 -1.01 6.26 11.62
CA ILE A 201 -0.60 5.30 10.59
C ILE A 201 -1.32 5.65 9.28
N SER A 202 -0.56 5.92 8.23
CA SER A 202 -1.11 6.18 6.89
C SER A 202 -1.64 4.90 6.25
N ASP A 203 -2.68 5.04 5.43
CA ASP A 203 -3.39 3.90 4.85
C ASP A 203 -3.85 4.07 3.38
N ALA A 204 -4.10 2.95 2.70
CA ALA A 204 -4.79 2.92 1.41
C ALA A 204 -5.76 1.73 1.29
N ASN A 205 -7.03 2.02 0.99
CA ASN A 205 -8.08 1.01 0.86
C ASN A 205 -8.00 0.21 -0.46
N TRP A 206 -8.14 -1.11 -0.36
CA TRP A 206 -8.43 -2.02 -1.46
C TRP A 206 -9.95 -2.11 -1.70
N ALA A 207 -10.48 -1.78 -2.87
CA ALA A 207 -9.80 -1.12 -4.00
C ALA A 207 -10.75 -0.26 -4.84
N ILE A 208 -10.17 0.66 -5.63
CA ILE A 208 -10.86 1.27 -6.78
C ILE A 208 -10.95 0.22 -7.90
N SER A 209 -11.99 -0.59 -7.83
CA SER A 209 -12.31 -1.68 -8.77
C SER A 209 -13.82 -1.78 -8.94
N ASP A 210 -14.27 -2.21 -10.11
CA ASP A 210 -15.67 -2.56 -10.39
C ASP A 210 -15.91 -4.08 -10.39
N LYS A 211 -14.92 -4.87 -9.96
CA LYS A 211 -15.07 -6.32 -9.80
C LYS A 211 -16.24 -6.63 -8.88
N SER A 212 -17.00 -7.66 -9.22
CA SER A 212 -18.17 -8.10 -8.44
C SER A 212 -17.75 -8.85 -7.15
N GLU A 213 -17.11 -8.14 -6.22
CA GLU A 213 -16.66 -8.66 -4.92
C GLU A 213 -16.85 -7.63 -3.80
N ALA A 214 -16.90 -8.07 -2.55
CA ALA A 214 -17.28 -7.22 -1.43
C ALA A 214 -16.37 -6.01 -1.19
N CYS A 215 -15.06 -6.11 -1.44
CA CYS A 215 -14.11 -5.02 -1.19
C CYS A 215 -13.98 -3.99 -2.32
N SER A 216 -14.59 -4.22 -3.50
CA SER A 216 -14.59 -3.24 -4.60
C SER A 216 -15.35 -1.97 -4.23
N ALA A 217 -14.72 -0.80 -4.34
CA ALA A 217 -15.35 0.48 -4.04
C ALA A 217 -16.47 0.87 -5.03
N LEU A 218 -16.45 0.31 -6.24
CA LEU A 218 -17.37 0.63 -7.33
C LEU A 218 -18.32 -0.52 -7.67
N GLN A 219 -19.52 -0.18 -8.12
CA GLN A 219 -20.45 -1.14 -8.72
C GLN A 219 -19.91 -1.62 -10.08
N PRO A 220 -20.22 -2.86 -10.50
CA PRO A 220 -19.86 -3.35 -11.83
C PRO A 220 -20.26 -2.39 -12.95
N LYS A 221 -19.39 -2.21 -13.94
CA LYS A 221 -19.57 -1.28 -15.09
C LYS A 221 -19.50 0.20 -14.72
N ALA A 222 -18.98 0.55 -13.53
CA ALA A 222 -18.69 1.94 -13.21
C ALA A 222 -17.70 2.55 -14.22
N SER A 223 -17.93 3.81 -14.58
CA SER A 223 -17.14 4.50 -15.61
C SER A 223 -15.64 4.56 -15.27
N VAL A 224 -14.78 4.22 -16.21
CA VAL A 224 -13.32 4.40 -16.06
C VAL A 224 -12.88 5.87 -16.03
N ARG A 225 -13.78 6.82 -16.34
CA ARG A 225 -13.49 8.27 -16.38
C ARG A 225 -13.75 8.98 -15.05
N GLY A 226 -14.20 8.29 -14.01
CA GLY A 226 -14.52 8.89 -12.72
C GLY A 226 -15.91 9.54 -12.67
N HIS A 227 -16.08 10.53 -11.78
CA HIS A 227 -17.35 11.22 -11.49
C HIS A 227 -18.50 10.26 -11.13
N TRP A 228 -18.18 9.24 -10.35
CA TRP A 228 -19.16 8.22 -9.97
C TRP A 228 -20.25 8.82 -9.08
N PRO A 229 -21.53 8.78 -9.48
CA PRO A 229 -22.62 9.09 -8.58
C PRO A 229 -22.67 8.08 -7.43
N VAL A 230 -23.37 8.42 -6.34
CA VAL A 230 -23.56 7.53 -5.17
C VAL A 230 -24.06 6.13 -5.59
N SER A 231 -24.94 6.05 -6.58
CA SER A 231 -25.45 4.78 -7.11
C SER A 231 -24.40 3.86 -7.73
N HIS A 232 -23.25 4.41 -8.17
CA HIS A 232 -22.15 3.64 -8.76
C HIS A 232 -21.07 3.30 -7.72
N ARG A 233 -21.27 3.69 -6.46
CA ARG A 233 -20.36 3.43 -5.34
C ARG A 233 -20.98 2.39 -4.41
N LYS A 234 -20.17 1.49 -3.84
CA LYS A 234 -20.66 0.56 -2.81
C LYS A 234 -20.85 1.27 -1.47
N LYS A 235 -21.72 0.74 -0.61
CA LYS A 235 -22.07 1.41 0.67
C LYS A 235 -20.83 1.69 1.54
N HIS A 236 -19.90 0.73 1.64
CA HIS A 236 -18.67 0.89 2.43
C HIS A 236 -17.73 1.98 1.91
N SER A 237 -17.81 2.35 0.62
CA SER A 237 -16.94 3.39 0.06
C SER A 237 -17.41 4.81 0.39
N HIS A 238 -18.57 4.94 1.04
CA HIS A 238 -19.03 6.21 1.60
C HIS A 238 -18.38 6.47 2.98
N SER A 239 -18.14 5.44 3.78
CA SER A 239 -17.44 5.55 5.07
C SER A 239 -15.93 5.68 4.91
N THR A 240 -15.34 5.17 3.83
CA THR A 240 -13.92 5.46 3.52
C THR A 240 -13.74 6.91 3.06
N ASN A 241 -14.75 7.51 2.43
CA ASN A 241 -14.72 8.93 2.04
C ASN A 241 -14.62 9.85 3.26
N SER A 242 -15.28 9.58 4.39
CA SER A 242 -15.32 10.51 5.54
C SER A 242 -13.97 10.75 6.22
N ARG A 243 -12.96 9.90 6.03
CA ARG A 243 -11.60 10.09 6.57
C ARG A 243 -10.62 10.73 5.60
N LEU A 244 -10.91 10.70 4.31
CA LEU A 244 -10.20 11.51 3.32
C LEU A 244 -10.37 13.02 3.58
N PHE A 245 -11.39 13.41 4.36
CA PHE A 245 -11.63 14.79 4.78
C PHE A 245 -10.97 15.19 6.12
N ALA A 246 -10.58 14.24 6.98
CA ALA A 246 -10.21 14.54 8.37
C ALA A 246 -8.75 14.99 8.54
N HIS A 247 -7.83 14.58 7.66
CA HIS A 247 -6.40 14.90 7.80
C HIS A 247 -5.99 16.32 7.33
N HIS A 248 -6.94 17.23 7.08
CA HIS A 248 -6.65 18.63 6.69
C HIS A 248 -7.19 19.68 7.67
N GLY A 249 -7.58 19.28 8.89
CA GLY A 249 -8.04 20.20 9.93
C GLY A 249 -7.03 20.42 11.04
N GLY A 250 -6.18 21.45 10.92
CA GLY A 250 -5.67 22.18 12.10
C GLY A 250 -4.16 22.09 12.38
N HIS A 251 -3.40 23.07 11.88
CA HIS A 251 -2.59 23.97 12.72
C HIS A 251 -2.13 25.17 11.88
N HIS A 252 -3.01 26.17 11.82
CA HIS A 252 -2.57 27.56 11.77
C HIS A 252 -2.91 28.17 13.14
N GLY A 253 -1.85 28.47 13.89
CA GLY A 253 -1.83 29.11 15.19
C GLY A 253 -0.38 29.37 15.52
#